data_AF-A0AAN4ZC63-F1
#
_entry.id   AF-A0AAN4ZC63-F1
#
_cell.length_a   1.000
_cell.length_b   1.000
_cell.length_c   1.000
_cell.angle_alpha   90.00
_cell.angle_beta   90.00
_cell.angle_gamma   90.00
#
_symmetry.space_group_name_H-M   'P 1'
#
loop_
_entity.id
_entity.type
_entity.pdbx_description
1 polymer ?
#
loop_
_entity_poly.entity_id
_entity_poly.type
_entity_poly.pdbx_seq_one_letter_code
_entity_poly.pdbx_strand_id
1 'polypeptide(L)'
;MKEASSIVNNLEGVIEELKGMDELPHSVDDTLLDRLIDSIQSTENGLVNLIKKLFDQEDLVEYGSVSLSVLLKITAKIVSAGVVIEPMQSISTVLPSLASLPSSSVQDAVMILAIEMRKSGVEEWKSLCEWIISRLPSDEMSVFVRRKTVEFVKMETHQDVIESFISLSIDNLHPAPSSFVLDSYCTLLIHFNASINEKDRERIWESAKQCDRLPQSFVHLLTLIGKDSFSSHLSLPFDWISTAGRIKVMIAIANKYNDRSIISSILESEDASIDLIDNLLPSLSQEEFSLLFSSISPSSRFSSSTFTSLLSQLVSRFPPSSLHTIYSFYLPRVMKDPSPMVKTLPLITDWPTVLPDLHCDLLSLIECGVTSNEWETRDSALELLQIMPTVASSLHPTLLSLISSDPSPYIRSLSLRLIARCNPTLLMECIERVTLQDEDHLVRLEGARAIVKEREGTAWREKMERIAPSILMDEDRETRLEGLKMMEMMMEEDEKEGKGWKWKQELLRWRLDTDIGGDVRKILGEKREEDGKGEDVIRTLIASLSLHSQDIDCY
;
A
#
# COMPACT_ATOMS: atom_id res chain seq x y z
N MET A 1 52.61 -3.12 39.98
CA MET A 1 51.18 -3.30 39.69
C MET A 1 50.56 -1.91 39.66
N LYS A 2 50.24 -1.39 38.47
CA LYS A 2 49.46 -0.15 38.33
C LYS A 2 47.99 -0.55 38.45
N GLU A 3 47.24 0.13 39.30
CA GLU A 3 45.79 -0.07 39.47
C GLU A 3 45.14 -0.05 38.09
N ALA A 4 44.40 -1.12 37.76
CA ALA A 4 43.46 -1.05 36.66
C ALA A 4 42.46 0.07 36.99
N SER A 5 42.25 0.98 36.03
CA SER A 5 41.22 2.03 36.10
C SER A 5 39.93 1.43 36.66
N SER A 6 39.27 2.07 37.64
CA SER A 6 38.05 1.53 38.25
C SER A 6 36.96 1.23 37.21
N ILE A 7 37.03 1.91 36.07
CA ILE A 7 36.19 1.71 34.89
C ILE A 7 36.42 0.34 34.24
N VAL A 8 37.66 -0.13 34.10
CA VAL A 8 37.98 -1.44 33.51
C VAL A 8 37.50 -2.58 34.41
N ASN A 9 37.66 -2.44 35.74
CA ASN A 9 37.14 -3.43 36.70
C ASN A 9 35.60 -3.43 36.73
N ASN A 10 34.96 -2.27 36.64
CA ASN A 10 33.49 -2.17 36.55
C ASN A 10 32.97 -2.78 35.24
N LEU A 11 33.71 -2.61 34.14
CA LEU A 11 33.34 -3.17 32.83
C LEU A 11 33.48 -4.69 32.81
N GLU A 12 34.55 -5.24 33.39
CA GLU A 12 34.69 -6.69 33.59
C GLU A 12 33.53 -7.24 34.44
N GLY A 13 33.13 -6.53 35.50
CA GLY A 13 31.96 -6.88 36.31
C GLY A 13 30.63 -6.83 35.54
N VAL A 14 30.42 -5.80 34.72
CA VAL A 14 29.21 -5.67 33.88
C VAL A 14 29.15 -6.78 32.83
N ILE A 15 30.27 -7.14 32.20
CA ILE A 15 30.32 -8.23 31.20
C ILE A 15 30.04 -9.59 31.85
N GLU A 16 30.54 -9.83 33.06
CA GLU A 16 30.24 -11.04 33.84
C GLU A 16 28.77 -11.09 34.30
N GLU A 17 28.17 -9.97 34.72
CA GLU A 17 26.75 -9.90 35.10
C GLU A 17 25.80 -10.10 33.91
N LEU A 18 26.22 -9.73 32.70
CA LEU A 18 25.47 -9.90 31.45
C LEU A 18 25.74 -11.26 30.78
N LYS A 19 26.66 -12.07 31.31
CA LYS A 19 27.03 -13.37 30.75
C LYS A 19 25.80 -14.29 30.62
N GLY A 20 25.53 -14.77 29.40
CA GLY A 20 24.39 -15.63 29.10
C GLY A 20 23.05 -14.91 28.89
N MET A 21 23.03 -13.57 28.86
CA MET A 21 21.84 -12.79 28.50
C MET A 21 21.76 -12.56 26.99
N ASP A 22 20.65 -12.98 26.38
CA ASP A 22 20.37 -12.74 24.95
C ASP A 22 19.60 -11.44 24.68
N GLU A 23 18.81 -10.97 25.66
CA GLU A 23 18.04 -9.73 25.57
C GLU A 23 18.20 -8.90 26.86
N LEU A 24 18.18 -7.57 26.73
CA LEU A 24 18.10 -6.68 27.89
C LEU A 24 16.68 -6.69 28.49
N PRO A 25 16.53 -6.50 29.81
CA PRO A 25 15.21 -6.32 30.40
C PRO A 25 14.47 -5.13 29.76
N HIS A 26 13.16 -5.24 29.50
CA HIS A 26 12.35 -4.16 28.89
C HIS A 26 12.37 -2.81 29.63
N SER A 27 12.89 -2.79 30.86
CA SER A 27 13.10 -1.60 31.68
C SER A 27 14.42 -0.86 31.37
N VAL A 28 15.28 -1.41 30.51
CA VAL A 28 16.59 -0.87 30.15
C VAL A 28 16.53 -0.37 28.70
N ASP A 29 16.78 0.92 28.51
CA ASP A 29 16.90 1.52 27.19
C ASP A 29 18.28 1.19 26.58
N ASP A 30 18.31 0.70 25.34
CA ASP A 30 19.52 0.40 24.57
C ASP A 30 20.50 1.59 24.53
N THR A 31 19.99 2.83 24.62
CA THR A 31 20.83 4.03 24.64
C THR A 31 21.71 4.15 25.89
N LEU A 32 21.41 3.41 26.97
CA LEU A 32 22.22 3.42 28.19
C LEU A 32 23.54 2.68 28.01
N LEU A 33 23.54 1.55 27.29
CA LEU A 33 24.76 0.83 26.96
C LEU A 33 25.65 1.64 26.03
N ASP A 34 25.06 2.32 25.03
CA ASP A 34 25.82 3.17 24.12
C ASP A 34 26.47 4.35 24.87
N ARG A 35 25.77 4.99 25.82
CA ARG A 35 26.35 6.03 26.69
C ARG A 35 27.48 5.50 27.58
N LEU A 36 27.34 4.27 28.10
CA LEU A 36 28.40 3.62 28.87
C LEU A 36 29.63 3.44 27.99
N ILE A 37 29.47 2.86 26.80
CA ILE A 37 30.55 2.64 25.85
C ILE A 37 31.21 3.96 25.45
N ASP A 38 30.44 5.01 25.19
CA ASP A 38 30.92 6.35 24.84
C ASP A 38 31.76 6.98 25.96
N SER A 39 31.45 6.69 27.22
CA SER A 39 32.19 7.19 28.38
C SER A 39 33.57 6.56 28.59
N ILE A 40 33.85 5.40 27.97
CA ILE A 40 35.13 4.67 28.13
C ILE A 40 36.27 5.36 27.35
N GLN A 41 37.42 5.60 27.99
CA GLN A 41 38.60 6.15 27.30
C GLN A 41 39.34 5.05 26.51
N SER A 42 39.41 5.20 25.18
CA SER A 42 39.89 4.17 24.24
C SER A 42 41.40 3.91 24.23
N THR A 43 42.19 4.72 24.95
CA THR A 43 43.66 4.64 25.00
C THR A 43 44.20 3.94 26.25
N GLU A 44 43.33 3.40 27.11
CA GLU A 44 43.76 2.67 28.30
C GLU A 44 44.33 1.28 27.94
N ASN A 45 45.62 1.06 28.17
CA ASN A 45 46.27 -0.25 27.98
C ASN A 45 45.59 -1.41 28.76
N GLY A 46 44.89 -1.09 29.85
CA GLY A 46 44.11 -2.07 30.63
C GLY A 46 42.91 -2.62 29.85
N LEU A 47 42.26 -1.78 29.04
CA LEU A 47 41.10 -2.15 28.23
C LEU A 47 41.48 -3.11 27.10
N VAL A 48 42.60 -2.84 26.42
CA VAL A 48 43.14 -3.72 25.36
C VAL A 48 43.47 -5.10 25.92
N ASN A 49 44.09 -5.18 27.10
CA ASN A 49 44.42 -6.45 27.75
C ASN A 49 43.18 -7.21 28.22
N LEU A 50 42.16 -6.50 28.73
CA LEU A 50 40.88 -7.11 29.10
C LEU A 50 40.20 -7.74 27.89
N ILE A 51 40.12 -7.02 26.77
CA ILE A 51 39.48 -7.55 25.57
C ILE A 51 40.25 -8.75 25.00
N LYS A 52 41.58 -8.71 24.95
CA LYS A 52 42.39 -9.88 24.58
C LYS A 52 42.07 -11.09 25.47
N LYS A 53 42.07 -10.89 26.79
CA LYS A 53 41.74 -11.92 27.77
C LYS A 53 40.35 -12.52 27.52
N LEU A 54 39.34 -11.72 27.17
CA LEU A 54 37.96 -12.18 26.99
C LEU A 54 37.75 -12.90 25.64
N PHE A 55 38.41 -12.47 24.56
CA PHE A 55 38.36 -13.17 23.26
C PHE A 55 39.25 -14.43 23.20
N ASP A 56 40.25 -14.56 24.08
CA ASP A 56 41.08 -15.76 24.18
C ASP A 56 40.42 -16.86 25.05
N GLN A 57 39.23 -16.63 25.63
CA GLN A 57 38.50 -17.67 26.37
C GLN A 57 37.84 -18.66 25.40
N GLU A 58 38.02 -19.95 25.64
CA GLU A 58 37.54 -21.04 24.77
C GLU A 58 35.99 -21.12 24.65
N ASP A 59 35.25 -20.49 25.56
CA ASP A 59 33.78 -20.59 25.67
C ASP A 59 33.03 -19.25 25.41
N LEU A 60 33.36 -18.55 24.32
CA LEU A 60 32.65 -17.34 23.89
C LEU A 60 31.15 -17.55 23.62
N VAL A 61 30.74 -18.79 23.40
CA VAL A 61 29.32 -19.20 23.28
C VAL A 61 28.54 -18.91 24.58
N GLU A 62 29.19 -18.93 25.74
CA GLU A 62 28.53 -18.66 27.03
C GLU A 62 28.26 -17.17 27.28
N TYR A 63 28.80 -16.25 26.47
CA TYR A 63 28.70 -14.81 26.75
C TYR A 63 27.30 -14.24 26.50
N GLY A 64 26.44 -14.92 25.73
CA GLY A 64 25.12 -14.41 25.36
C GLY A 64 25.21 -13.20 24.42
N SER A 65 24.10 -12.86 23.76
CA SER A 65 24.10 -11.84 22.71
C SER A 65 24.39 -10.42 23.21
N VAL A 66 23.97 -10.05 24.42
CA VAL A 66 24.17 -8.70 24.96
C VAL A 66 25.66 -8.43 25.25
N SER A 67 26.31 -9.33 25.98
CA SER A 67 27.74 -9.18 26.32
C SER A 67 28.63 -9.19 25.09
N LEU A 68 28.30 -10.03 24.10
CA LEU A 68 29.03 -10.08 22.84
C LEU A 68 28.88 -8.77 22.05
N SER A 69 27.68 -8.17 22.02
CA SER A 69 27.46 -6.87 21.37
C SER A 69 28.30 -5.76 22.04
N VAL A 70 28.33 -5.74 23.38
CA VAL A 70 29.15 -4.78 24.16
C VAL A 70 30.63 -4.97 23.84
N LEU A 71 31.14 -6.20 23.88
CA LEU A 71 32.53 -6.54 23.56
C LEU A 71 32.95 -6.07 22.17
N LEU A 72 32.12 -6.32 21.16
CA LEU A 72 32.37 -5.92 19.78
C LEU A 72 32.35 -4.39 19.60
N LYS A 73 31.40 -3.68 20.25
CA LYS A 73 31.35 -2.21 20.21
C LYS A 73 32.57 -1.57 20.87
N ILE A 74 33.04 -2.09 22.00
CA ILE A 74 34.27 -1.60 22.65
C ILE A 74 35.48 -1.88 21.76
N THR A 75 35.54 -3.07 21.16
CA THR A 75 36.61 -3.42 20.21
C THR A 75 36.63 -2.45 19.03
N ALA A 76 35.47 -2.13 18.46
CA ALA A 76 35.36 -1.14 17.39
C ALA A 76 35.85 0.24 17.83
N LYS A 77 35.54 0.66 19.06
CA LYS A 77 36.01 1.92 19.64
C LYS A 77 37.55 1.95 19.77
N ILE A 78 38.17 0.86 20.18
CA ILE A 78 39.64 0.74 20.27
C ILE A 78 40.28 0.80 18.87
N VAL A 79 39.72 0.08 17.90
CA VAL A 79 40.19 0.10 16.51
C VAL A 79 40.05 1.51 15.91
N SER A 80 38.95 2.22 16.19
CA SER A 80 38.75 3.61 15.75
C SER A 80 39.78 4.58 16.34
N ALA A 81 40.34 4.26 17.51
CA ALA A 81 41.41 5.02 18.15
C ALA A 81 42.81 4.71 17.57
N GLY A 82 42.92 3.86 16.55
CA GLY A 82 44.18 3.50 15.89
C GLY A 82 45.05 2.51 16.67
N VAL A 83 44.48 1.86 17.69
CA VAL A 83 45.19 0.82 18.45
C VAL A 83 45.06 -0.51 17.72
N VAL A 84 46.18 -1.00 17.18
CA VAL A 84 46.23 -2.30 16.49
C VAL A 84 46.23 -3.42 17.53
N ILE A 85 45.22 -4.30 17.46
CA ILE A 85 45.09 -5.45 18.36
C ILE A 85 45.82 -6.65 17.72
N GLU A 86 47.15 -6.72 17.83
CA GLU A 86 47.93 -7.90 17.37
C GLU A 86 47.99 -9.02 18.42
N PRO A 87 48.12 -10.30 17.98
CA PRO A 87 47.06 -11.06 17.34
C PRO A 87 46.09 -11.61 18.40
N MET A 88 44.80 -11.25 18.29
CA MET A 88 43.73 -12.09 18.85
C MET A 88 43.70 -13.42 18.07
N GLN A 89 43.06 -14.46 18.62
CA GLN A 89 42.37 -15.38 17.71
C GLN A 89 41.52 -14.54 16.78
N SER A 90 41.81 -14.56 15.47
CA SER A 90 41.22 -13.62 14.51
C SER A 90 39.72 -13.58 14.72
N ILE A 91 39.13 -12.39 14.88
CA ILE A 91 37.70 -12.25 15.18
C ILE A 91 36.86 -13.00 14.13
N SER A 92 37.37 -13.13 12.90
CA SER A 92 36.78 -13.93 11.82
C SER A 92 36.84 -15.45 12.02
N THR A 93 37.62 -15.96 12.97
CA THR A 93 37.64 -17.38 13.39
C THR A 93 36.70 -17.66 14.55
N VAL A 94 36.45 -16.66 15.39
CA VAL A 94 35.53 -16.73 16.52
C VAL A 94 34.07 -16.59 16.06
N LEU A 95 33.76 -15.62 15.20
CA LEU A 95 32.38 -15.36 14.78
C LEU A 95 31.69 -16.53 14.06
N PRO A 96 32.37 -17.34 13.20
CA PRO A 96 31.78 -18.54 12.62
C PRO A 96 31.46 -19.66 13.63
N SER A 97 32.10 -19.66 14.81
CA SER A 97 31.85 -20.66 15.86
C SER A 97 30.57 -20.38 16.68
N LEU A 98 29.96 -19.20 16.49
CA LEU A 98 28.61 -18.90 16.96
C LEU A 98 27.63 -19.73 16.11
N ALA A 99 27.26 -20.91 16.59
CA ALA A 99 26.49 -21.90 15.86
C ALA A 99 25.04 -21.46 15.54
N SER A 100 24.48 -20.53 16.32
CA SER A 100 23.21 -19.83 16.09
C SER A 100 23.47 -18.42 15.52
N LEU A 101 22.56 -17.86 14.70
CA LEU A 101 22.77 -16.46 14.32
C LEU A 101 22.74 -15.59 15.57
N PRO A 102 23.68 -14.65 15.69
CA PRO A 102 23.66 -13.71 16.79
C PRO A 102 22.42 -12.81 16.72
N SER A 103 21.95 -12.29 17.86
CA SER A 103 20.87 -11.30 17.89
C SER A 103 21.20 -10.08 17.00
N SER A 104 20.17 -9.28 16.66
CA SER A 104 20.35 -8.07 15.85
C SER A 104 21.39 -7.10 16.42
N SER A 105 21.52 -7.04 17.75
CA SER A 105 22.50 -6.17 18.42
C SER A 105 23.95 -6.62 18.21
N VAL A 106 24.20 -7.93 18.11
CA VAL A 106 25.53 -8.46 17.76
C VAL A 106 25.81 -8.23 16.29
N GLN A 107 24.84 -8.48 15.40
CA GLN A 107 24.97 -8.22 13.97
C GLN A 107 25.34 -6.76 13.69
N ASP A 108 24.66 -5.82 14.36
CA ASP A 108 24.98 -4.39 14.31
C ASP A 108 26.40 -4.09 14.81
N ALA A 109 26.82 -4.73 15.91
CA ALA A 109 28.16 -4.54 16.47
C ALA A 109 29.26 -5.08 15.55
N VAL A 110 29.05 -6.22 14.89
CA VAL A 110 29.98 -6.75 13.86
C VAL A 110 30.09 -5.76 12.70
N MET A 111 28.97 -5.18 12.26
CA MET A 111 28.97 -4.19 11.17
C MET A 111 29.73 -2.91 11.56
N ILE A 112 29.55 -2.41 12.79
CA ILE A 112 30.30 -1.27 13.33
C ILE A 112 31.81 -1.59 13.34
N LEU A 113 32.18 -2.78 13.83
CA LEU A 113 33.56 -3.23 13.86
C LEU A 113 34.19 -3.29 12.46
N ALA A 114 33.49 -3.88 11.47
CA ALA A 114 33.98 -3.96 10.09
C ALA A 114 34.23 -2.56 9.48
N ILE A 115 33.35 -1.59 9.77
CA ILE A 115 33.51 -0.20 9.31
C ILE A 115 34.78 0.42 9.90
N GLU A 116 34.98 0.29 11.20
CA GLU A 116 36.14 0.88 11.88
C GLU A 116 37.45 0.17 11.49
N MET A 117 37.44 -1.16 11.33
CA MET A 117 38.59 -1.90 10.80
C MET A 117 38.99 -1.44 9.41
N ARG A 118 38.04 -1.23 8.50
CA ARG A 118 38.32 -0.71 7.15
C ARG A 118 38.93 0.69 7.20
N LYS A 119 38.37 1.60 8.01
CA LYS A 119 38.91 2.96 8.18
C LYS A 119 40.34 2.95 8.71
N SER A 120 40.64 2.01 9.62
CA SER A 120 41.96 1.85 10.24
C SER A 120 42.93 0.97 9.43
N GLY A 121 42.53 0.48 8.24
CA GLY A 121 43.38 -0.33 7.36
C GLY A 121 43.62 -1.77 7.83
N VAL A 122 42.74 -2.32 8.67
CA VAL A 122 42.83 -3.69 9.20
C VAL A 122 42.10 -4.66 8.26
N GLU A 123 42.85 -5.45 7.48
CA GLU A 123 42.33 -6.33 6.40
C GLU A 123 41.24 -7.34 6.82
N GLU A 124 41.16 -7.71 8.10
CA GLU A 124 40.15 -8.66 8.62
C GLU A 124 38.70 -8.21 8.40
N TRP A 125 38.47 -6.91 8.12
CA TRP A 125 37.15 -6.39 7.76
C TRP A 125 36.53 -7.16 6.58
N LYS A 126 37.33 -7.65 5.63
CA LYS A 126 36.88 -8.41 4.45
C LYS A 126 36.17 -9.70 4.87
N SER A 127 36.83 -10.49 5.72
CA SER A 127 36.29 -11.75 6.24
C SER A 127 35.01 -11.53 7.05
N LEU A 128 34.92 -10.41 7.80
CA LEU A 128 33.70 -10.02 8.51
C LEU A 128 32.55 -9.73 7.53
N CYS A 129 32.82 -8.99 6.45
CA CYS A 129 31.82 -8.72 5.43
C CYS A 129 31.39 -9.98 4.66
N GLU A 130 32.32 -10.84 4.26
CA GLU A 130 31.99 -12.14 3.63
C GLU A 130 31.11 -12.98 4.54
N TRP A 131 31.42 -13.02 5.85
CA TRP A 131 30.59 -13.71 6.84
C TRP A 131 29.18 -13.11 6.90
N ILE A 132 29.02 -11.78 6.98
CA ILE A 132 27.68 -11.15 7.00
C ILE A 132 26.93 -11.42 5.69
N ILE A 133 27.59 -11.31 4.53
CA ILE A 133 26.97 -11.53 3.21
C ILE A 133 26.49 -12.97 3.07
N SER A 134 27.25 -13.95 3.55
CA SER A 134 26.85 -15.36 3.55
C SER A 134 25.61 -15.64 4.44
N ARG A 135 25.30 -14.74 5.38
CA ARG A 135 24.18 -14.85 6.32
C ARG A 135 23.00 -13.94 6.00
N LEU A 136 23.09 -13.10 4.95
CA LEU A 136 21.96 -12.39 4.36
C LEU A 136 20.70 -13.25 4.14
N PRO A 137 20.78 -14.57 3.81
CA PRO A 137 19.62 -15.42 3.61
C PRO A 137 18.83 -15.77 4.86
N SER A 138 19.41 -15.57 6.04
CA SER A 138 18.75 -15.91 7.30
C SER A 138 17.61 -14.94 7.61
N ASP A 139 16.45 -15.44 8.01
CA ASP A 139 15.32 -14.62 8.48
C ASP A 139 15.62 -13.89 9.80
N GLU A 140 16.62 -14.37 10.56
CA GLU A 140 17.04 -13.80 11.84
C GLU A 140 17.90 -12.53 11.69
N MET A 141 18.27 -12.14 10.46
CA MET A 141 19.05 -10.93 10.21
C MET A 141 18.17 -9.70 10.01
N SER A 142 18.42 -8.64 10.78
CA SER A 142 17.61 -7.42 10.73
C SER A 142 17.71 -6.71 9.38
N VAL A 143 16.60 -6.12 8.91
CA VAL A 143 16.52 -5.31 7.68
C VAL A 143 17.59 -4.21 7.65
N PHE A 144 17.85 -3.61 8.81
CA PHE A 144 18.81 -2.52 8.98
C PHE A 144 20.25 -2.98 8.74
N VAL A 145 20.65 -4.11 9.33
CA VAL A 145 21.98 -4.71 9.11
C VAL A 145 22.15 -5.03 7.64
N ARG A 146 21.18 -5.70 7.00
CA ARG A 146 21.28 -6.06 5.57
C ARG A 146 21.55 -4.83 4.71
N ARG A 147 20.77 -3.77 4.92
CA ARG A 147 20.92 -2.51 4.18
C ARG A 147 22.27 -1.86 4.42
N LYS A 148 22.73 -1.80 5.68
CA LYS A 148 24.04 -1.24 6.02
C LYS A 148 25.19 -2.02 5.38
N THR A 149 25.14 -3.35 5.41
CA THR A 149 26.16 -4.20 4.78
C THR A 149 26.19 -3.97 3.28
N VAL A 150 25.04 -3.97 2.61
CA VAL A 150 24.94 -3.70 1.17
C VAL A 150 25.52 -2.32 0.83
N GLU A 151 25.14 -1.27 1.56
CA GLU A 151 25.65 0.09 1.31
C GLU A 151 27.16 0.22 1.57
N PHE A 152 27.67 -0.44 2.61
CA PHE A 152 29.10 -0.44 2.91
C PHE A 152 29.92 -1.15 1.83
N VAL A 153 29.45 -2.32 1.37
CA VAL A 153 30.12 -3.10 0.33
C VAL A 153 30.15 -2.35 -1.00
N LYS A 154 29.09 -1.61 -1.35
CA LYS A 154 29.06 -0.73 -2.53
C LYS A 154 30.12 0.37 -2.53
N MET A 155 30.70 0.71 -1.36
CA MET A 155 31.79 1.68 -1.29
C MET A 155 33.15 1.07 -1.69
N GLU A 156 33.21 -0.20 -2.09
CA GLU A 156 34.45 -0.87 -2.46
C GLU A 156 34.92 -0.52 -3.88
N THR A 157 36.23 -0.39 -4.05
CA THR A 157 36.88 -0.04 -5.32
C THR A 157 37.95 -1.05 -5.74
N HIS A 158 38.40 -1.93 -4.84
CA HIS A 158 39.36 -2.98 -5.14
C HIS A 158 38.71 -4.16 -5.88
N GLN A 159 39.19 -4.42 -7.10
CA GLN A 159 38.58 -5.38 -8.03
C GLN A 159 38.56 -6.82 -7.51
N ASP A 160 39.64 -7.27 -6.85
CA ASP A 160 39.75 -8.60 -6.24
C ASP A 160 38.68 -8.83 -5.16
N VAL A 161 38.40 -7.79 -4.37
CA VAL A 161 37.38 -7.83 -3.32
C VAL A 161 35.97 -7.82 -3.93
N ILE A 162 35.76 -6.99 -4.96
CA ILE A 162 34.49 -6.94 -5.71
C ILE A 162 34.17 -8.31 -6.33
N GLU A 163 35.16 -8.96 -6.94
CA GLU A 163 34.99 -10.29 -7.55
C GLU A 163 34.61 -11.36 -6.50
N SER A 164 35.22 -11.32 -5.31
CA SER A 164 34.83 -12.19 -4.19
C SER A 164 33.35 -11.98 -3.81
N PHE A 165 32.94 -10.72 -3.64
CA PHE A 165 31.55 -10.40 -3.27
C PHE A 165 30.53 -10.73 -4.35
N ILE A 166 30.88 -10.58 -5.64
CA ILE A 166 30.02 -11.01 -6.76
C ILE A 166 29.84 -12.52 -6.73
N SER A 167 30.94 -13.29 -6.64
CA SER A 167 30.86 -14.76 -6.60
C SER A 167 30.00 -15.22 -5.44
N LEU A 168 30.24 -14.67 -4.24
CA LEU A 168 29.48 -15.00 -3.05
C LEU A 168 27.99 -14.64 -3.20
N SER A 169 27.68 -13.50 -3.81
CA SER A 169 26.28 -13.09 -4.03
C SER A 169 25.56 -14.03 -5.00
N ILE A 170 26.22 -14.45 -6.08
CA ILE A 170 25.66 -15.38 -7.07
C ILE A 170 25.45 -16.76 -6.48
N ASP A 171 26.42 -17.26 -5.71
CA ASP A 171 26.33 -18.55 -5.02
C ASP A 171 25.14 -18.61 -4.05
N ASN A 172 24.68 -17.47 -3.54
CA ASN A 172 23.54 -17.35 -2.63
C ASN A 172 22.22 -16.90 -3.29
N LEU A 173 22.18 -16.64 -4.61
CA LEU A 173 20.92 -16.29 -5.30
C LEU A 173 19.92 -17.45 -5.29
N HIS A 174 20.40 -18.69 -5.39
CA HIS A 174 19.59 -19.91 -5.30
C HIS A 174 20.32 -20.85 -4.34
N PRO A 175 19.82 -21.03 -3.09
CA PRO A 175 18.42 -21.28 -2.73
C PRO A 175 17.77 -20.21 -1.81
N ALA A 176 17.92 -18.91 -2.11
CA ALA A 176 17.42 -17.86 -1.22
C ALA A 176 15.92 -18.02 -0.85
N PRO A 177 15.56 -18.10 0.44
CA PRO A 177 14.21 -18.50 0.88
C PRO A 177 13.16 -17.39 0.75
N SER A 178 13.57 -16.12 0.61
CA SER A 178 12.64 -14.98 0.55
C SER A 178 13.03 -13.91 -0.47
N SER A 179 12.03 -13.18 -0.97
CA SER A 179 12.21 -12.10 -1.95
C SER A 179 13.04 -10.94 -1.43
N PHE A 180 13.08 -10.74 -0.10
CA PHE A 180 13.85 -9.68 0.54
C PHE A 180 15.37 -9.98 0.57
N VAL A 181 15.72 -11.25 0.78
CA VAL A 181 17.11 -11.73 0.66
C VAL A 181 17.61 -11.53 -0.77
N LEU A 182 16.81 -11.98 -1.73
CA LEU A 182 17.10 -11.83 -3.15
C LEU A 182 17.32 -10.37 -3.53
N ASP A 183 16.53 -9.45 -2.97
CA ASP A 183 16.65 -8.01 -3.22
C ASP A 183 18.01 -7.44 -2.80
N SER A 184 18.54 -7.91 -1.67
CA SER A 184 19.85 -7.47 -1.15
C SER A 184 21.00 -7.90 -2.08
N TYR A 185 21.01 -9.17 -2.52
CA TYR A 185 22.01 -9.67 -3.46
C TYR A 185 21.88 -9.01 -4.84
N CYS A 186 20.65 -8.88 -5.35
CA CYS A 186 20.41 -8.23 -6.62
C CYS A 186 20.89 -6.78 -6.59
N THR A 187 20.69 -6.06 -5.49
CA THR A 187 21.16 -4.69 -5.32
C THR A 187 22.69 -4.57 -5.39
N LEU A 188 23.43 -5.53 -4.82
CA LEU A 188 24.89 -5.60 -4.95
C LEU A 188 25.32 -5.90 -6.38
N LEU A 189 24.70 -6.90 -7.01
CA LEU A 189 25.02 -7.31 -8.39
C LEU A 189 24.67 -6.22 -9.41
N ILE A 190 23.58 -5.48 -9.20
CA ILE A 190 23.23 -4.30 -10.03
C ILE A 190 24.35 -3.26 -9.94
N HIS A 191 24.85 -2.97 -8.74
CA HIS A 191 25.90 -1.98 -8.53
C HIS A 191 27.21 -2.38 -9.23
N PHE A 192 27.59 -3.66 -9.11
CA PHE A 192 28.82 -4.19 -9.72
C PHE A 192 28.61 -4.87 -11.09
N ASN A 193 27.52 -4.55 -11.79
CA ASN A 193 27.15 -5.21 -13.06
C ASN A 193 28.27 -5.21 -14.11
N ALA A 194 29.07 -4.15 -14.17
CA ALA A 194 30.19 -4.03 -15.11
C ALA A 194 31.28 -5.09 -14.89
N SER A 195 31.41 -5.60 -13.67
CA SER A 195 32.41 -6.61 -13.28
C SER A 195 31.87 -8.05 -13.37
N ILE A 196 30.60 -8.26 -13.75
CA ILE A 196 30.02 -9.59 -13.91
C ILE A 196 30.41 -10.17 -15.29
N ASN A 197 31.17 -11.28 -15.26
CA ASN A 197 31.61 -11.99 -16.45
C ASN A 197 30.48 -12.82 -17.09
N GLU A 198 30.69 -13.30 -18.32
CA GLU A 198 29.71 -14.05 -19.12
C GLU A 198 29.19 -15.31 -18.40
N LYS A 199 30.08 -16.06 -17.74
CA LYS A 199 29.73 -17.31 -17.04
C LYS A 199 28.81 -17.02 -15.85
N ASP A 200 29.09 -15.94 -15.12
CA ASP A 200 28.30 -15.51 -13.99
C ASP A 200 26.94 -14.95 -14.40
N ARG A 201 26.85 -14.28 -15.57
CA ARG A 201 25.55 -13.88 -16.16
C ARG A 201 24.67 -15.09 -16.44
N GLU A 202 25.23 -16.15 -17.00
CA GLU A 202 24.50 -17.39 -17.25
C GLU A 202 23.96 -18.00 -15.95
N ARG A 203 24.78 -18.03 -14.89
CA ARG A 203 24.36 -18.51 -13.56
C ARG A 203 23.21 -17.68 -12.97
N ILE A 204 23.23 -16.36 -13.18
CA ILE A 204 22.14 -15.47 -12.73
C ILE A 204 20.84 -15.78 -13.49
N TRP A 205 20.91 -16.01 -14.81
CA TRP A 205 19.75 -16.40 -15.62
C TRP A 205 19.17 -17.76 -15.19
N GLU A 206 20.01 -18.75 -14.98
CA GLU A 206 19.57 -20.06 -14.49
C GLU A 206 18.96 -19.97 -13.08
N SER A 207 19.51 -19.13 -12.21
CA SER A 207 18.92 -18.86 -10.89
C SER A 207 17.51 -18.26 -11.03
N ALA A 208 17.31 -17.31 -11.94
CA ALA A 208 16.01 -16.66 -12.16
C ALA A 208 14.94 -17.63 -12.65
N LYS A 209 15.30 -18.54 -13.58
CA LYS A 209 14.41 -19.59 -14.09
C LYS A 209 13.88 -20.50 -12.98
N GLN A 210 14.71 -20.74 -11.96
CA GLN A 210 14.42 -21.62 -10.83
C GLN A 210 13.77 -20.89 -9.63
N CYS A 211 13.41 -19.60 -9.78
CA CYS A 211 12.71 -18.85 -8.74
C CYS A 211 11.19 -18.84 -8.98
N ASP A 212 10.40 -19.20 -7.96
CA ASP A 212 8.93 -19.10 -8.00
C ASP A 212 8.45 -17.64 -8.04
N ARG A 213 9.12 -16.76 -7.27
CA ARG A 213 8.82 -15.33 -7.21
C ARG A 213 10.06 -14.49 -7.44
N LEU A 214 10.04 -13.71 -8.52
CA LEU A 214 11.10 -12.77 -8.86
C LEU A 214 10.81 -11.37 -8.27
N PRO A 215 11.67 -10.85 -7.38
CA PRO A 215 11.56 -9.47 -6.92
C PRO A 215 11.95 -8.49 -8.04
N GLN A 216 11.50 -7.24 -7.90
CA GLN A 216 11.69 -6.20 -8.92
C GLN A 216 13.16 -5.90 -9.21
N SER A 217 14.03 -5.96 -8.19
CA SER A 217 15.48 -5.82 -8.34
C SER A 217 16.10 -6.94 -9.16
N PHE A 218 15.63 -8.18 -9.04
CA PHE A 218 16.11 -9.29 -9.86
C PHE A 218 15.69 -9.05 -11.32
N VAL A 219 14.44 -8.67 -11.55
CA VAL A 219 13.97 -8.29 -12.91
C VAL A 219 14.85 -7.17 -13.48
N HIS A 220 15.18 -6.16 -12.66
CA HIS A 220 16.06 -5.07 -13.07
C HIS A 220 17.48 -5.55 -13.42
N LEU A 221 18.08 -6.41 -12.60
CA LEU A 221 19.38 -7.03 -12.84
C LEU A 221 19.40 -7.77 -14.18
N LEU A 222 18.40 -8.62 -14.44
CA LEU A 222 18.28 -9.36 -15.71
C LEU A 222 18.22 -8.41 -16.92
N THR A 223 17.51 -7.30 -16.80
CA THR A 223 17.46 -6.30 -17.89
C THR A 223 18.80 -5.61 -18.13
N LEU A 224 19.71 -5.58 -17.15
CA LEU A 224 21.05 -4.99 -17.28
C LEU A 224 22.04 -5.96 -17.90
N ILE A 225 21.99 -7.24 -17.53
CA ILE A 225 22.95 -8.26 -17.99
C ILE A 225 22.60 -8.88 -19.34
N GLY A 226 21.32 -8.87 -19.75
CA GLY A 226 20.85 -9.75 -20.82
C GLY A 226 20.78 -9.19 -22.24
N LYS A 227 21.35 -8.02 -22.53
CA LYS A 227 21.14 -7.30 -23.81
C LYS A 227 21.31 -8.18 -25.07
N ASP A 228 22.25 -9.11 -25.05
CA ASP A 228 22.62 -9.94 -26.20
C ASP A 228 22.08 -11.39 -26.10
N SER A 229 21.46 -11.76 -24.97
CA SER A 229 21.08 -13.15 -24.62
C SER A 229 19.57 -13.36 -24.47
N PHE A 230 18.75 -12.32 -24.63
CA PHE A 230 17.31 -12.37 -24.31
C PHE A 230 16.54 -13.45 -25.09
N SER A 231 16.84 -13.63 -26.38
CA SER A 231 16.10 -14.56 -27.24
C SER A 231 16.31 -16.02 -26.86
N SER A 232 17.49 -16.40 -26.35
CA SER A 232 17.77 -17.77 -25.90
C SER A 232 17.13 -18.10 -24.56
N HIS A 233 17.10 -17.17 -23.59
CA HIS A 233 16.57 -17.47 -22.25
C HIS A 233 15.05 -17.31 -22.11
N LEU A 234 14.41 -16.53 -22.98
CA LEU A 234 12.97 -16.23 -22.89
C LEU A 234 12.09 -17.06 -23.85
N SER A 235 12.70 -17.76 -24.81
CA SER A 235 11.98 -18.47 -25.88
C SER A 235 11.26 -19.73 -25.43
N LEU A 236 11.69 -20.39 -24.35
CA LEU A 236 11.10 -21.65 -23.88
C LEU A 236 10.32 -21.47 -22.57
N PRO A 237 8.97 -21.58 -22.59
CA PRO A 237 8.15 -21.43 -21.37
C PRO A 237 8.46 -22.46 -20.28
N PHE A 238 8.76 -23.69 -20.68
CA PHE A 238 8.96 -24.82 -19.77
C PHE A 238 10.26 -24.75 -18.97
N ASP A 239 11.18 -23.87 -19.36
CA ASP A 239 12.45 -23.65 -18.65
C ASP A 239 12.26 -22.80 -17.39
N TRP A 240 11.11 -22.15 -17.23
CA TRP A 240 10.80 -21.27 -16.10
C TRP A 240 9.82 -21.95 -15.14
N ILE A 241 10.16 -21.98 -13.85
CA ILE A 241 9.21 -22.40 -12.80
C ILE A 241 8.01 -21.46 -12.73
N SER A 242 8.25 -20.15 -12.92
CA SER A 242 7.23 -19.11 -12.80
C SER A 242 6.96 -18.43 -14.14
N THR A 243 5.84 -18.76 -14.79
CA THR A 243 5.40 -18.09 -16.02
C THR A 243 5.16 -16.60 -15.80
N ALA A 244 4.61 -16.22 -14.63
CA ALA A 244 4.44 -14.82 -14.25
C ALA A 244 5.80 -14.11 -14.10
N GLY A 245 6.80 -14.78 -13.50
CA GLY A 245 8.17 -14.29 -13.42
C GLY A 245 8.79 -14.05 -14.79
N ARG A 246 8.66 -15.01 -15.71
CA ARG A 246 9.11 -14.90 -17.10
C ARG A 246 8.50 -13.69 -17.80
N ILE A 247 7.18 -13.54 -17.72
CA ILE A 247 6.46 -12.44 -18.36
C ILE A 247 6.89 -11.08 -17.76
N LYS A 248 7.10 -10.97 -16.44
CA LYS A 248 7.66 -9.73 -15.84
C LYS A 248 9.00 -9.34 -16.45
N VAL A 249 9.88 -10.30 -16.67
CA VAL A 249 11.19 -10.07 -17.30
C VAL A 249 11.02 -9.64 -18.75
N MET A 250 10.16 -10.33 -19.52
CA MET A 250 9.83 -9.94 -20.89
C MET A 250 9.28 -8.51 -20.98
N ILE A 251 8.36 -8.11 -20.09
CA ILE A 251 7.80 -6.76 -20.03
C ILE A 251 8.90 -5.73 -19.75
N ALA A 252 9.75 -5.99 -18.76
CA ALA A 252 10.81 -5.06 -18.39
C ALA A 252 11.82 -4.86 -19.53
N ILE A 253 12.14 -5.92 -20.27
CA ILE A 253 13.01 -5.87 -21.46
C ILE A 253 12.30 -5.13 -22.60
N ALA A 254 11.05 -5.48 -22.90
CA ALA A 254 10.26 -4.84 -23.94
C ALA A 254 10.16 -3.32 -23.71
N ASN A 255 9.88 -2.90 -22.48
CA ASN A 255 9.80 -1.48 -22.12
C ASN A 255 11.17 -0.78 -22.18
N LYS A 256 12.26 -1.44 -21.75
CA LYS A 256 13.60 -0.84 -21.74
C LYS A 256 14.20 -0.68 -23.14
N TYR A 257 13.98 -1.65 -24.02
CA TYR A 257 14.59 -1.69 -25.36
C TYR A 257 13.59 -1.37 -26.48
N ASN A 258 12.32 -1.13 -26.14
CA ASN A 258 11.23 -0.90 -27.10
C ASN A 258 11.09 -2.05 -28.13
N ASP A 259 11.26 -3.29 -27.69
CA ASP A 259 11.20 -4.48 -28.54
C ASP A 259 9.76 -4.96 -28.74
N ARG A 260 9.18 -4.60 -29.89
CA ARG A 260 7.81 -4.91 -30.30
C ARG A 260 7.56 -6.41 -30.52
N SER A 261 8.60 -7.19 -30.82
CA SER A 261 8.47 -8.63 -31.05
C SER A 261 8.16 -9.38 -29.75
N ILE A 262 8.75 -8.93 -28.65
CA ILE A 262 8.49 -9.45 -27.30
C ILE A 262 7.08 -9.06 -26.87
N ILE A 263 6.63 -7.83 -27.14
CA ILE A 263 5.24 -7.40 -26.84
C ILE A 263 4.23 -8.33 -27.51
N SER A 264 4.40 -8.58 -28.81
CA SER A 264 3.51 -9.48 -29.56
C SER A 264 3.49 -10.89 -28.94
N SER A 265 4.66 -11.42 -28.58
CA SER A 265 4.79 -12.73 -27.92
C SER A 265 4.12 -12.78 -26.54
N ILE A 266 4.13 -11.68 -25.77
CA ILE A 266 3.42 -11.58 -24.49
C ILE A 266 1.91 -11.58 -24.72
N LEU A 267 1.42 -10.85 -25.73
CA LEU A 267 -0.01 -10.73 -26.05
C LEU A 267 -0.62 -12.02 -26.59
N GLU A 268 0.18 -12.85 -27.26
CA GLU A 268 -0.19 -14.19 -27.71
C GLU A 268 -0.12 -15.25 -26.59
N SER A 269 0.57 -14.95 -25.48
CA SER A 269 0.70 -15.87 -24.35
C SER A 269 -0.62 -15.99 -23.58
N GLU A 270 -1.21 -17.20 -23.56
CA GLU A 270 -2.44 -17.48 -22.81
C GLU A 270 -2.31 -17.25 -21.29
N ASP A 271 -1.08 -17.34 -20.77
CA ASP A 271 -0.75 -17.22 -19.35
C ASP A 271 -0.47 -15.79 -18.86
N ALA A 272 -0.57 -14.77 -19.73
CA ALA A 272 -0.35 -13.38 -19.33
C ALA A 272 -1.49 -12.88 -18.44
N SER A 273 -1.19 -12.69 -17.14
CA SER A 273 -2.16 -12.11 -16.21
C SER A 273 -2.34 -10.60 -16.45
N ILE A 274 -3.50 -10.08 -16.04
CA ILE A 274 -3.87 -8.70 -16.33
C ILE A 274 -2.98 -7.69 -15.59
N ASP A 275 -2.57 -8.00 -14.35
CA ASP A 275 -1.60 -7.17 -13.61
C ASP A 275 -0.27 -7.02 -14.37
N LEU A 276 0.08 -8.00 -15.20
CA LEU A 276 1.26 -7.96 -16.04
C LEU A 276 1.00 -7.14 -17.31
N ILE A 277 -0.16 -7.32 -17.94
CA ILE A 277 -0.58 -6.55 -19.13
C ILE A 277 -0.78 -5.06 -18.80
N ASP A 278 -1.25 -4.72 -17.60
CA ASP A 278 -1.42 -3.33 -17.14
C ASP A 278 -0.09 -2.55 -17.21
N ASN A 279 1.04 -3.21 -16.96
CA ASN A 279 2.38 -2.62 -17.09
C ASN A 279 2.81 -2.39 -18.55
N LEU A 280 2.17 -3.03 -19.51
CA LEU A 280 2.39 -2.83 -20.95
C LEU A 280 1.45 -1.81 -21.55
N LEU A 281 0.27 -1.57 -20.97
CA LEU A 281 -0.71 -0.62 -21.52
C LEU A 281 -0.13 0.74 -21.91
N PRO A 282 0.84 1.33 -21.17
CA PRO A 282 1.48 2.59 -21.57
C PRO A 282 2.29 2.55 -22.85
N SER A 283 2.80 1.39 -23.25
CA SER A 283 3.69 1.22 -24.40
C SER A 283 3.00 0.60 -25.63
N LEU A 284 1.77 0.08 -25.47
CA LEU A 284 1.01 -0.52 -26.57
C LEU A 284 0.61 0.51 -27.63
N SER A 285 0.81 0.12 -28.89
CA SER A 285 0.22 0.76 -30.07
C SER A 285 -1.24 0.34 -30.26
N GLN A 286 -1.95 1.04 -31.16
CA GLN A 286 -3.35 0.71 -31.50
C GLN A 286 -3.50 -0.68 -32.14
N GLU A 287 -2.51 -1.13 -32.92
CA GLU A 287 -2.52 -2.45 -33.57
C GLU A 287 -2.32 -3.57 -32.54
N GLU A 288 -1.33 -3.43 -31.66
CA GLU A 288 -1.10 -4.38 -30.56
C GLU A 288 -2.26 -4.42 -29.57
N PHE A 289 -2.90 -3.27 -29.35
CA PHE A 289 -4.12 -3.23 -28.55
C PHE A 289 -5.25 -4.02 -29.22
N SER A 290 -5.42 -3.90 -30.53
CA SER A 290 -6.41 -4.68 -31.28
C SER A 290 -6.10 -6.18 -31.22
N LEU A 291 -4.82 -6.56 -31.22
CA LEU A 291 -4.37 -7.93 -31.02
C LEU A 291 -4.69 -8.44 -29.60
N LEU A 292 -4.33 -7.68 -28.57
CA LEU A 292 -4.70 -7.96 -27.17
C LEU A 292 -6.22 -8.16 -27.05
N PHE A 293 -7.01 -7.28 -27.68
CA PHE A 293 -8.45 -7.36 -27.60
C PHE A 293 -9.02 -8.58 -28.37
N SER A 294 -8.41 -8.94 -29.50
CA SER A 294 -8.80 -10.12 -30.26
C SER A 294 -8.43 -11.45 -29.55
N SER A 295 -7.37 -11.46 -28.74
CA SER A 295 -6.95 -12.62 -27.94
C SER A 295 -7.74 -12.75 -26.64
N ILE A 296 -8.45 -11.69 -26.23
CA ILE A 296 -9.43 -11.71 -25.15
C ILE A 296 -10.70 -12.41 -25.64
N SER A 297 -10.72 -13.75 -25.55
CA SER A 297 -11.93 -14.53 -25.80
C SER A 297 -13.08 -14.06 -24.89
N PRO A 298 -14.34 -14.03 -25.38
CA PRO A 298 -15.50 -13.67 -24.57
C PRO A 298 -15.55 -14.48 -23.28
N SER A 299 -15.21 -15.76 -23.27
CA SER A 299 -15.32 -16.61 -22.08
C SER A 299 -14.27 -16.29 -21.00
N SER A 300 -14.72 -15.74 -19.88
CA SER A 300 -14.20 -15.92 -18.51
C SER A 300 -12.85 -15.35 -18.06
N ARG A 301 -12.05 -14.65 -18.87
CA ARG A 301 -10.73 -14.16 -18.38
C ARG A 301 -10.76 -12.93 -17.45
N PHE A 302 -11.83 -12.14 -17.46
CA PHE A 302 -11.86 -10.83 -16.78
C PHE A 302 -12.93 -10.77 -15.70
N SER A 303 -12.56 -10.32 -14.50
CA SER A 303 -13.54 -9.81 -13.55
C SER A 303 -14.05 -8.44 -14.01
N SER A 304 -15.27 -8.06 -13.57
CA SER A 304 -15.85 -6.73 -13.83
C SER A 304 -14.91 -5.59 -13.46
N SER A 305 -14.28 -5.69 -12.28
CA SER A 305 -13.39 -4.66 -11.74
C SER A 305 -12.14 -4.49 -12.59
N THR A 306 -11.53 -5.58 -13.03
CA THR A 306 -10.33 -5.52 -13.86
C THR A 306 -10.65 -4.99 -15.27
N PHE A 307 -11.77 -5.41 -15.87
CA PHE A 307 -12.20 -4.87 -17.15
C PHE A 307 -12.53 -3.37 -17.08
N THR A 308 -13.14 -2.92 -15.97
CA THR A 308 -13.40 -1.50 -15.70
C THR A 308 -12.09 -0.70 -15.61
N SER A 309 -11.10 -1.20 -14.87
CA SER A 309 -9.79 -0.56 -14.74
C SER A 309 -9.12 -0.41 -16.10
N LEU A 310 -9.08 -1.49 -16.88
CA LEU A 310 -8.55 -1.50 -18.24
C LEU A 310 -9.26 -0.45 -19.11
N LEU A 311 -10.59 -0.48 -19.19
CA LEU A 311 -11.37 0.49 -19.97
C LEU A 311 -11.10 1.94 -19.55
N SER A 312 -11.00 2.22 -18.25
CA SER A 312 -10.76 3.58 -17.74
C SER A 312 -9.42 4.15 -18.23
N GLN A 313 -8.38 3.32 -18.31
CA GLN A 313 -7.09 3.73 -18.85
C GLN A 313 -7.16 3.95 -20.37
N LEU A 314 -7.91 3.10 -21.07
CA LEU A 314 -8.05 3.17 -22.52
C LEU A 314 -8.82 4.42 -22.98
N VAL A 315 -9.86 4.81 -22.26
CA VAL A 315 -10.65 6.02 -22.58
C VAL A 315 -9.76 7.26 -22.65
N SER A 316 -8.74 7.35 -21.78
CA SER A 316 -7.80 8.48 -21.79
C SER A 316 -6.80 8.48 -22.94
N ARG A 317 -6.61 7.33 -23.62
CA ARG A 317 -5.52 7.11 -24.58
C ARG A 317 -5.96 6.99 -26.02
N PHE A 318 -7.14 6.43 -26.24
CA PHE A 318 -7.61 6.12 -27.59
C PHE A 318 -8.74 7.04 -28.00
N PRO A 319 -8.82 7.40 -29.30
CA PRO A 319 -9.97 8.14 -29.79
C PRO A 319 -11.24 7.28 -29.61
N PRO A 320 -12.40 7.89 -29.30
CA PRO A 320 -13.59 7.11 -28.95
C PRO A 320 -14.02 6.13 -30.04
N SER A 321 -13.83 6.47 -31.32
CA SER A 321 -14.11 5.57 -32.45
C SER A 321 -13.40 4.21 -32.36
N SER A 322 -12.21 4.16 -31.75
CA SER A 322 -11.46 2.91 -31.54
C SER A 322 -11.99 2.09 -30.35
N LEU A 323 -12.70 2.74 -29.43
CA LEU A 323 -13.32 2.10 -28.28
C LEU A 323 -14.66 1.43 -28.64
N HIS A 324 -15.27 1.79 -29.79
CA HIS A 324 -16.54 1.24 -30.23
C HIS A 324 -16.54 -0.30 -30.26
N THR A 325 -15.50 -0.90 -30.86
CA THR A 325 -15.35 -2.36 -30.94
C THR A 325 -15.29 -3.00 -29.56
N ILE A 326 -14.65 -2.33 -28.61
CA ILE A 326 -14.47 -2.80 -27.24
C ILE A 326 -15.81 -2.83 -26.50
N TYR A 327 -16.56 -1.72 -26.58
CA TYR A 327 -17.88 -1.63 -25.98
C TYR A 327 -18.89 -2.56 -26.64
N SER A 328 -18.86 -2.67 -27.97
CA SER A 328 -19.73 -3.59 -28.73
C SER A 328 -19.51 -5.05 -28.34
N PHE A 329 -18.26 -5.42 -28.08
CA PHE A 329 -17.91 -6.76 -27.61
C PHE A 329 -18.43 -7.05 -26.20
N TYR A 330 -18.49 -6.04 -25.33
CA TYR A 330 -19.02 -6.18 -23.97
C TYR A 330 -20.55 -6.13 -23.90
N LEU A 331 -21.20 -5.56 -24.91
CA LEU A 331 -22.65 -5.35 -24.98
C LEU A 331 -23.50 -6.58 -24.60
N PRO A 332 -23.20 -7.83 -25.04
CA PRO A 332 -23.98 -9.00 -24.66
C PRO A 332 -23.99 -9.33 -23.16
N ARG A 333 -23.11 -8.71 -22.37
CA ARG A 333 -22.95 -8.92 -20.92
C ARG A 333 -23.42 -7.76 -20.07
N VAL A 334 -23.68 -6.60 -20.68
CA VAL A 334 -23.93 -5.36 -19.95
C VAL A 334 -25.10 -5.47 -18.97
N MET A 335 -26.12 -6.29 -19.28
CA MET A 335 -27.27 -6.49 -18.39
C MET A 335 -27.00 -7.41 -17.19
N LYS A 336 -25.89 -8.16 -17.20
CA LYS A 336 -25.45 -8.92 -16.03
C LYS A 336 -24.49 -8.12 -15.17
N ASP A 337 -23.82 -7.14 -15.77
CA ASP A 337 -22.77 -6.34 -15.15
C ASP A 337 -22.65 -5.00 -15.91
N PRO A 338 -23.41 -3.98 -15.52
CA PRO A 338 -23.37 -2.68 -16.19
C PRO A 338 -22.15 -1.84 -15.79
N SER A 339 -21.46 -2.22 -14.70
CA SER A 339 -20.40 -1.43 -14.04
C SER A 339 -19.33 -0.90 -14.97
N PRO A 340 -18.75 -1.69 -15.91
CA PRO A 340 -17.68 -1.20 -16.76
C PRO A 340 -18.16 -0.07 -17.69
N MET A 341 -19.36 -0.16 -18.24
CA MET A 341 -19.92 0.88 -19.10
C MET A 341 -20.36 2.10 -18.29
N VAL A 342 -21.05 1.90 -17.16
CA VAL A 342 -21.51 2.96 -16.27
C VAL A 342 -20.35 3.84 -15.78
N LYS A 343 -19.19 3.24 -15.49
CA LYS A 343 -18.01 3.97 -14.98
C LYS A 343 -17.17 4.63 -16.07
N THR A 344 -17.21 4.14 -17.30
CA THR A 344 -16.22 4.55 -18.33
C THR A 344 -16.81 5.35 -19.47
N LEU A 345 -18.07 5.14 -19.87
CA LEU A 345 -18.72 5.95 -20.90
C LEU A 345 -18.81 7.44 -20.51
N PRO A 346 -19.12 7.81 -19.25
CA PRO A 346 -19.12 9.23 -18.84
C PRO A 346 -17.76 9.91 -18.92
N LEU A 347 -16.65 9.17 -19.03
CA LEU A 347 -15.31 9.73 -19.21
C LEU A 347 -15.08 10.21 -20.65
N ILE A 348 -15.92 9.79 -21.60
CA ILE A 348 -15.90 10.24 -22.99
C ILE A 348 -16.85 11.43 -23.12
N THR A 349 -16.31 12.61 -23.43
CA THR A 349 -17.13 13.81 -23.69
C THR A 349 -18.06 13.57 -24.87
N ASP A 350 -19.35 13.86 -24.70
CA ASP A 350 -20.40 13.65 -25.70
C ASP A 350 -20.40 12.24 -26.31
N TRP A 351 -20.12 11.21 -25.49
CA TRP A 351 -20.11 9.81 -25.92
C TRP A 351 -21.31 9.36 -26.77
N PRO A 352 -22.56 9.83 -26.56
CA PRO A 352 -23.69 9.44 -27.41
C PRO A 352 -23.54 9.91 -28.86
N THR A 353 -22.86 11.03 -29.08
CA THR A 353 -22.62 11.60 -30.41
C THR A 353 -21.42 10.93 -31.08
N VAL A 354 -20.38 10.60 -30.31
CA VAL A 354 -19.15 9.98 -30.86
C VAL A 354 -19.30 8.47 -31.04
N LEU A 355 -20.21 7.82 -30.30
CA LEU A 355 -20.53 6.40 -30.37
C LEU A 355 -22.04 6.19 -30.61
N PRO A 356 -22.58 6.63 -31.77
CA PRO A 356 -24.03 6.65 -32.01
C PRO A 356 -24.65 5.26 -32.07
N ASP A 357 -23.97 4.29 -32.69
CA ASP A 357 -24.47 2.91 -32.81
C ASP A 357 -24.58 2.24 -31.43
N LEU A 358 -23.53 2.36 -30.61
CA LEU A 358 -23.54 1.89 -29.22
C LEU A 358 -24.65 2.56 -28.40
N HIS A 359 -24.89 3.86 -28.57
CA HIS A 359 -25.95 4.57 -27.89
C HIS A 359 -27.34 4.02 -28.27
N CYS A 360 -27.59 3.77 -29.55
CA CYS A 360 -28.83 3.16 -30.02
C CYS A 360 -29.03 1.75 -29.46
N ASP A 361 -27.98 0.93 -29.47
CA ASP A 361 -28.02 -0.45 -28.95
C ASP A 361 -28.29 -0.47 -27.44
N LEU A 362 -27.60 0.38 -26.67
CA LEU A 362 -27.82 0.50 -25.23
C LEU A 362 -29.23 0.99 -24.91
N LEU A 363 -29.75 1.98 -25.65
CA LEU A 363 -31.11 2.46 -25.45
C LEU A 363 -32.12 1.33 -25.68
N SER A 364 -31.98 0.55 -26.75
CA SER A 364 -32.84 -0.60 -27.02
C SER A 364 -32.77 -1.65 -25.89
N LEU A 365 -31.57 -1.92 -25.37
CA LEU A 365 -31.40 -2.85 -24.25
C LEU A 365 -32.07 -2.33 -22.98
N ILE A 366 -31.92 -1.03 -22.67
CA ILE A 366 -32.57 -0.41 -21.51
C ILE A 366 -34.08 -0.48 -21.63
N GLU A 367 -34.66 -0.12 -22.79
CA GLU A 367 -36.11 -0.15 -23.01
C GLU A 367 -36.71 -1.55 -22.77
N CYS A 368 -36.01 -2.61 -23.21
CA CYS A 368 -36.41 -3.97 -22.88
C CYS A 368 -36.19 -4.29 -21.39
N GLY A 369 -35.02 -3.93 -20.84
CA GLY A 369 -34.58 -4.30 -19.51
C GLY A 369 -35.43 -3.73 -18.38
N VAL A 370 -35.88 -2.47 -18.49
CA VAL A 370 -36.72 -1.82 -17.45
C VAL A 370 -38.10 -2.49 -17.28
N THR A 371 -38.55 -3.24 -18.29
CA THR A 371 -39.82 -4.00 -18.25
C THR A 371 -39.62 -5.48 -17.93
N SER A 372 -38.39 -5.91 -17.66
CA SER A 372 -38.08 -7.31 -17.35
C SER A 372 -38.79 -7.76 -16.06
N ASN A 373 -39.14 -9.05 -16.00
CA ASN A 373 -39.64 -9.67 -14.78
C ASN A 373 -38.54 -9.91 -13.74
N GLU A 374 -37.28 -9.99 -14.17
CA GLU A 374 -36.11 -10.17 -13.31
C GLU A 374 -35.66 -8.82 -12.75
N TRP A 375 -35.55 -8.72 -11.42
CA TRP A 375 -35.23 -7.46 -10.76
C TRP A 375 -33.78 -7.03 -11.04
N GLU A 376 -32.84 -7.97 -11.18
CA GLU A 376 -31.44 -7.73 -11.51
C GLU A 376 -31.29 -7.09 -12.90
N THR A 377 -32.12 -7.51 -13.85
CA THR A 377 -32.15 -6.95 -15.20
C THR A 377 -32.73 -5.53 -15.18
N ARG A 378 -33.79 -5.30 -14.39
CA ARG A 378 -34.35 -3.95 -14.21
C ARG A 378 -33.34 -3.01 -13.57
N ASP A 379 -32.66 -3.47 -12.52
CA ASP A 379 -31.61 -2.72 -11.82
C ASP A 379 -30.48 -2.32 -12.78
N SER A 380 -29.94 -3.28 -13.53
CA SER A 380 -28.89 -3.02 -14.52
C SER A 380 -29.33 -2.03 -15.62
N ALA A 381 -30.57 -2.16 -16.09
CA ALA A 381 -31.12 -1.23 -17.07
C ALA A 381 -31.26 0.20 -16.51
N LEU A 382 -31.67 0.35 -15.25
CA LEU A 382 -31.76 1.65 -14.60
C LEU A 382 -30.37 2.23 -14.30
N GLU A 383 -29.37 1.42 -13.96
CA GLU A 383 -27.98 1.86 -13.82
C GLU A 383 -27.43 2.43 -15.14
N LEU A 384 -27.68 1.74 -16.25
CA LEU A 384 -27.31 2.22 -17.58
C LEU A 384 -28.09 3.50 -17.96
N LEU A 385 -29.35 3.60 -17.56
CA LEU A 385 -30.15 4.80 -17.81
C LEU A 385 -29.60 6.04 -17.07
N GLN A 386 -28.89 5.87 -15.95
CA GLN A 386 -28.22 6.97 -15.25
C GLN A 386 -27.11 7.62 -16.09
N ILE A 387 -26.47 6.90 -17.01
CA ILE A 387 -25.40 7.48 -17.85
C ILE A 387 -25.91 8.03 -19.19
N MET A 388 -27.19 7.83 -19.49
CA MET A 388 -27.82 8.39 -20.69
C MET A 388 -27.95 9.91 -20.58
N PRO A 389 -27.71 10.65 -21.68
CA PRO A 389 -27.77 12.12 -21.68
C PRO A 389 -29.19 12.63 -21.41
N THR A 390 -30.20 11.89 -21.88
CA THR A 390 -31.62 12.18 -21.66
C THR A 390 -32.36 10.87 -21.43
N VAL A 391 -33.43 10.94 -20.63
CA VAL A 391 -34.37 9.83 -20.47
C VAL A 391 -35.50 10.03 -21.47
N ALA A 392 -35.72 9.04 -22.34
CA ALA A 392 -36.80 9.10 -23.32
C ALA A 392 -38.16 9.23 -22.62
N SER A 393 -39.03 10.12 -23.09
CA SER A 393 -40.34 10.34 -22.46
C SER A 393 -41.25 9.09 -22.50
N SER A 394 -40.99 8.16 -23.40
CA SER A 394 -41.61 6.83 -23.46
C SER A 394 -41.39 6.02 -22.17
N LEU A 395 -40.28 6.26 -21.46
CA LEU A 395 -39.92 5.56 -20.23
C LEU A 395 -40.56 6.17 -18.97
N HIS A 396 -41.08 7.41 -19.04
CA HIS A 396 -41.64 8.09 -17.86
C HIS A 396 -42.78 7.30 -17.19
N PRO A 397 -43.78 6.75 -17.93
CA PRO A 397 -44.85 5.97 -17.31
C PRO A 397 -44.32 4.70 -16.64
N THR A 398 -43.33 4.05 -17.25
CA THR A 398 -42.68 2.85 -16.70
C THR A 398 -41.97 3.18 -15.40
N LEU A 399 -41.18 4.26 -15.35
CA LEU A 399 -40.49 4.70 -14.13
C LEU A 399 -41.47 5.04 -13.00
N LEU A 400 -42.59 5.72 -13.30
CA LEU A 400 -43.64 5.99 -12.30
C LEU A 400 -44.30 4.71 -11.79
N SER A 401 -44.50 3.72 -12.66
CA SER A 401 -44.99 2.40 -12.28
C SER A 401 -44.02 1.69 -11.34
N LEU A 402 -42.72 1.70 -11.67
CA LEU A 402 -41.68 1.10 -10.84
C LEU A 402 -41.63 1.75 -9.45
N ILE A 403 -41.61 3.09 -9.37
CA ILE A 403 -41.67 3.84 -8.09
C ILE A 403 -42.88 3.43 -7.25
N SER A 404 -44.01 3.08 -7.87
CA SER A 404 -45.25 2.83 -7.16
C SER A 404 -45.47 1.37 -6.76
N SER A 405 -44.82 0.42 -7.45
CA SER A 405 -45.23 -0.99 -7.39
C SER A 405 -44.09 -1.99 -7.43
N ASP A 406 -42.85 -1.58 -7.74
CA ASP A 406 -41.73 -2.53 -7.75
C ASP A 406 -41.45 -3.02 -6.33
N PRO A 407 -41.30 -4.34 -6.10
CA PRO A 407 -41.01 -4.87 -4.77
C PRO A 407 -39.64 -4.44 -4.23
N SER A 408 -38.67 -4.14 -5.08
CA SER A 408 -37.31 -3.77 -4.67
C SER A 408 -37.22 -2.28 -4.32
N PRO A 409 -36.85 -1.92 -3.07
CA PRO A 409 -36.65 -0.52 -2.70
C PRO A 409 -35.50 0.14 -3.46
N TYR A 410 -34.50 -0.64 -3.89
CA TYR A 410 -33.42 -0.15 -4.75
C TYR A 410 -33.93 0.31 -6.12
N ILE A 411 -34.82 -0.48 -6.75
CA ILE A 411 -35.42 -0.12 -8.04
C ILE A 411 -36.32 1.11 -7.88
N ARG A 412 -37.15 1.16 -6.83
CA ARG A 412 -38.02 2.32 -6.56
C ARG A 412 -37.23 3.61 -6.36
N SER A 413 -36.20 3.56 -5.50
CA SER A 413 -35.33 4.70 -5.20
C SER A 413 -34.52 5.17 -6.41
N LEU A 414 -33.97 4.25 -7.20
CA LEU A 414 -33.24 4.57 -8.42
C LEU A 414 -34.15 5.18 -9.51
N SER A 415 -35.36 4.63 -9.66
CA SER A 415 -36.36 5.18 -10.57
C SER A 415 -36.77 6.61 -10.16
N LEU A 416 -36.91 6.87 -8.86
CA LEU A 416 -37.21 8.20 -8.32
C LEU A 416 -36.09 9.20 -8.64
N ARG A 417 -34.82 8.78 -8.48
CA ARG A 417 -33.66 9.60 -8.83
C ARG A 417 -33.61 9.95 -10.32
N LEU A 418 -33.97 9.00 -11.18
CA LEU A 418 -34.05 9.20 -12.62
C LEU A 418 -35.16 10.21 -12.99
N ILE A 419 -36.35 10.08 -12.42
CA ILE A 419 -37.46 11.03 -12.61
C ILE A 419 -37.08 12.42 -12.09
N ALA A 420 -36.46 12.51 -10.91
CA ALA A 420 -35.99 13.77 -10.35
C ALA A 420 -35.01 14.50 -11.27
N ARG A 421 -34.18 13.75 -12.00
CA ARG A 421 -33.24 14.31 -12.97
C ARG A 421 -33.91 14.75 -14.28
N CYS A 422 -34.90 14.01 -14.78
CA CYS A 422 -35.42 14.23 -16.14
C CYS A 422 -36.72 15.03 -16.20
N ASN A 423 -37.56 15.00 -15.16
CA ASN A 423 -38.87 15.63 -15.20
C ASN A 423 -39.35 16.09 -13.79
N PRO A 424 -39.01 17.34 -13.39
CA PRO A 424 -39.43 17.90 -12.10
C PRO A 424 -40.95 17.97 -11.90
N THR A 425 -41.72 18.11 -12.99
CA THR A 425 -43.19 18.12 -12.93
C THR A 425 -43.74 16.76 -12.53
N LEU A 426 -43.25 15.67 -13.11
CA LEU A 426 -43.65 14.31 -12.72
C LEU A 426 -43.18 13.98 -11.30
N LEU A 427 -42.00 14.44 -10.90
CA LEU A 427 -41.53 14.29 -9.52
C LEU A 427 -42.53 14.91 -8.54
N MET A 428 -43.01 16.14 -8.82
CA MET A 428 -43.99 16.83 -7.98
C MET A 428 -45.29 16.04 -7.75
N GLU A 429 -45.72 15.26 -8.73
CA GLU A 429 -46.94 14.45 -8.65
C GLU A 429 -46.81 13.27 -7.69
N CYS A 430 -45.62 12.64 -7.60
CA CYS A 430 -45.43 11.43 -6.80
C CYS A 430 -44.67 11.64 -5.48
N ILE A 431 -43.85 12.68 -5.36
CA ILE A 431 -42.84 12.81 -4.30
C ILE A 431 -43.42 12.80 -2.89
N GLU A 432 -44.58 13.44 -2.69
CA GLU A 432 -45.20 13.54 -1.36
C GLU A 432 -45.72 12.19 -0.87
N ARG A 433 -46.33 11.41 -1.78
CA ARG A 433 -46.75 10.04 -1.48
C ARG A 433 -45.55 9.16 -1.17
N VAL A 434 -44.51 9.23 -1.99
CA VAL A 434 -43.31 8.40 -1.83
C VAL A 434 -42.61 8.70 -0.50
N THR A 435 -42.33 9.97 -0.23
CA THR A 435 -41.59 10.38 0.97
C THR A 435 -42.35 10.11 2.27
N LEU A 436 -43.70 10.14 2.25
CA LEU A 436 -44.51 9.95 3.46
C LEU A 436 -45.04 8.52 3.66
N GLN A 437 -45.19 7.74 2.59
CA GLN A 437 -45.96 6.49 2.63
C GLN A 437 -45.19 5.27 2.12
N ASP A 438 -43.99 5.41 1.55
CA ASP A 438 -43.20 4.23 1.19
C ASP A 438 -42.77 3.47 2.45
N GLU A 439 -42.86 2.14 2.40
CA GLU A 439 -42.53 1.29 3.54
C GLU A 439 -41.03 1.30 3.84
N ASP A 440 -40.19 1.51 2.81
CA ASP A 440 -38.73 1.43 2.92
C ASP A 440 -38.08 2.82 3.09
N HIS A 441 -37.24 2.94 4.11
CA HIS A 441 -36.53 4.17 4.44
C HIS A 441 -35.60 4.66 3.30
N LEU A 442 -35.01 3.78 2.49
CA LEU A 442 -34.14 4.18 1.37
C LEU A 442 -34.90 4.99 0.32
N VAL A 443 -36.16 4.62 0.06
CA VAL A 443 -36.99 5.32 -0.91
C VAL A 443 -37.46 6.65 -0.33
N ARG A 444 -37.84 6.68 0.96
CA ARG A 444 -38.19 7.93 1.67
C ARG A 444 -37.00 8.89 1.72
N LEU A 445 -35.80 8.39 1.99
CA LEU A 445 -34.54 9.15 2.00
C LEU A 445 -34.25 9.78 0.63
N GLU A 446 -34.32 9.02 -0.46
CA GLU A 446 -34.12 9.59 -1.80
C GLU A 446 -35.20 10.61 -2.14
N GLY A 447 -36.44 10.38 -1.70
CA GLY A 447 -37.51 11.37 -1.81
C GLY A 447 -37.21 12.66 -1.06
N ALA A 448 -36.72 12.56 0.17
CA ALA A 448 -36.30 13.70 0.99
C ALA A 448 -35.13 14.46 0.34
N ARG A 449 -34.11 13.75 -0.16
CA ARG A 449 -32.98 14.35 -0.90
C ARG A 449 -33.43 15.09 -2.15
N ALA A 450 -34.38 14.52 -2.91
CA ALA A 450 -34.92 15.14 -4.10
C ALA A 450 -35.63 16.46 -3.77
N ILE A 451 -36.41 16.50 -2.69
CA ILE A 451 -37.05 17.73 -2.21
C ILE A 451 -36.00 18.77 -1.82
N VAL A 452 -34.99 18.43 -1.01
CA VAL A 452 -33.94 19.36 -0.58
C VAL A 452 -33.18 19.95 -1.78
N LYS A 453 -33.00 19.17 -2.84
CA LYS A 453 -32.34 19.62 -4.08
C LYS A 453 -33.21 20.61 -4.87
N GLU A 454 -34.50 20.34 -4.95
CA GLU A 454 -35.48 21.18 -5.68
C GLU A 454 -35.99 22.33 -4.78
N ARG A 455 -35.16 23.37 -4.65
CA ARG A 455 -35.39 24.52 -3.76
C ARG A 455 -36.20 25.67 -4.38
N GLU A 456 -36.46 25.65 -5.69
CA GLU A 456 -36.97 26.81 -6.41
C GLU A 456 -38.48 26.69 -6.70
N GLY A 457 -39.26 27.60 -6.13
CA GLY A 457 -40.68 27.76 -6.44
C GLY A 457 -41.62 27.51 -5.26
N THR A 458 -42.75 28.21 -5.27
CA THR A 458 -43.74 28.16 -4.17
C THR A 458 -44.31 26.76 -3.96
N ALA A 459 -44.49 25.98 -5.02
CA ALA A 459 -45.04 24.64 -4.93
C ALA A 459 -44.12 23.65 -4.21
N TRP A 460 -42.79 23.79 -4.36
CA TRP A 460 -41.81 22.97 -3.64
C TRP A 460 -41.75 23.34 -2.17
N ARG A 461 -41.80 24.63 -1.85
CA ARG A 461 -41.89 25.11 -0.46
C ARG A 461 -43.12 24.57 0.25
N GLU A 462 -44.30 24.66 -0.37
CA GLU A 462 -45.53 24.08 0.21
C GLU A 462 -45.41 22.58 0.48
N LYS A 463 -44.68 21.82 -0.35
CA LYS A 463 -44.40 20.40 -0.10
C LYS A 463 -43.42 20.20 1.05
N MET A 464 -42.33 20.97 1.12
CA MET A 464 -41.39 20.93 2.24
C MET A 464 -42.10 21.17 3.58
N GLU A 465 -43.00 22.17 3.64
CA GLU A 465 -43.75 22.50 4.84
C GLU A 465 -44.62 21.33 5.34
N ARG A 466 -45.20 20.56 4.41
CA ARG A 466 -46.02 19.38 4.75
C ARG A 466 -45.19 18.16 5.13
N ILE A 467 -44.03 17.98 4.49
CA ILE A 467 -43.23 16.75 4.58
C ILE A 467 -42.23 16.80 5.74
N ALA A 468 -41.54 17.92 5.94
CA ALA A 468 -40.44 18.01 6.90
C ALA A 468 -40.80 17.59 8.34
N PRO A 469 -41.95 17.99 8.93
CA PRO A 469 -42.31 17.54 10.28
C PRO A 469 -42.46 16.02 10.38
N SER A 470 -43.01 15.40 9.33
CA SER A 470 -43.22 13.94 9.28
C SER A 470 -41.90 13.20 9.13
N ILE A 471 -40.97 13.73 8.34
CA ILE A 471 -39.64 13.14 8.12
C ILE A 471 -38.75 13.19 9.38
N LEU A 472 -38.92 14.19 10.25
CA LEU A 472 -38.23 14.21 11.55
C LEU A 472 -38.64 13.07 12.49
N MET A 473 -39.82 12.50 12.27
CA MET A 473 -40.33 11.34 12.99
C MET A 473 -39.95 10.00 12.34
N ASP A 474 -39.19 10.00 11.25
CA ASP A 474 -38.71 8.76 10.62
C ASP A 474 -37.84 7.95 11.59
N GLU A 475 -37.77 6.64 11.40
CA GLU A 475 -36.92 5.75 12.20
C GLU A 475 -35.46 5.83 11.74
N ASP A 476 -35.22 6.13 10.46
CA ASP A 476 -33.87 6.23 9.90
C ASP A 476 -33.23 7.60 10.14
N ARG A 477 -32.04 7.61 10.75
CA ARG A 477 -31.30 8.83 11.09
C ARG A 477 -30.96 9.67 9.85
N GLU A 478 -30.55 9.06 8.73
CA GLU A 478 -30.20 9.84 7.53
C GLU A 478 -31.42 10.58 6.96
N THR A 479 -32.57 9.91 6.94
CA THR A 479 -33.84 10.49 6.50
C THR A 479 -34.23 11.67 7.39
N ARG A 480 -34.11 11.51 8.73
CA ARG A 480 -34.34 12.61 9.70
C ARG A 480 -33.40 13.79 9.49
N LEU A 481 -32.11 13.55 9.16
CA LEU A 481 -31.16 14.62 8.85
C LEU A 481 -31.55 15.43 7.61
N GLU A 482 -32.09 14.79 6.57
CA GLU A 482 -32.64 15.53 5.42
C GLU A 482 -33.87 16.36 5.82
N GLY A 483 -34.72 15.86 6.72
CA GLY A 483 -35.81 16.63 7.32
C GLY A 483 -35.31 17.86 8.09
N LEU A 484 -34.21 17.74 8.84
CA LEU A 484 -33.57 18.88 9.51
C LEU A 484 -33.06 19.93 8.52
N LYS A 485 -32.48 19.51 7.39
CA LYS A 485 -32.05 20.44 6.34
C LYS A 485 -33.23 21.19 5.74
N MET A 486 -34.36 20.52 5.49
CA MET A 486 -35.58 21.19 5.03
C MET A 486 -36.04 22.25 6.05
N MET A 487 -36.02 21.93 7.35
CA MET A 487 -36.39 22.87 8.41
C MET A 487 -35.43 24.06 8.50
N GLU A 488 -34.13 23.83 8.36
CA GLU A 488 -33.11 24.87 8.33
C GLU A 488 -33.33 25.82 7.15
N MET A 489 -33.54 25.28 5.95
CA MET A 489 -33.84 26.06 4.74
C MET A 489 -35.11 26.92 4.92
N MET A 490 -36.21 26.33 5.39
CA MET A 490 -37.45 27.06 5.63
C MET A 490 -37.29 28.11 6.73
N MET A 491 -36.50 27.83 7.78
CA MET A 491 -36.19 28.79 8.84
C MET A 491 -35.42 30.00 8.31
N GLU A 492 -34.38 29.79 7.50
CA GLU A 492 -33.60 30.87 6.88
C GLU A 492 -34.44 31.75 5.95
N GLU A 493 -35.35 31.15 5.18
CA GLU A 493 -36.27 31.88 4.31
C GLU A 493 -37.31 32.68 5.11
N ASP A 494 -37.98 32.03 6.07
CA ASP A 494 -39.01 32.66 6.88
C ASP A 494 -38.46 33.67 7.88
N GLU A 495 -37.18 33.57 8.28
CA GLU A 495 -36.53 34.56 9.12
C GLU A 495 -36.43 35.93 8.42
N LYS A 496 -36.29 35.94 7.08
CA LYS A 496 -36.37 37.17 6.28
C LYS A 496 -37.77 37.81 6.31
N GLU A 497 -38.80 37.02 6.58
CA GLU A 497 -40.20 37.45 6.70
C GLU A 497 -40.68 37.59 8.16
N GLY A 498 -39.81 37.38 9.15
CA GLY A 498 -40.17 37.40 10.57
C GLY A 498 -41.00 36.19 11.05
N LYS A 499 -41.10 35.13 10.26
CA LYS A 499 -41.90 33.92 10.53
C LYS A 499 -41.07 32.70 10.95
N GLY A 500 -39.74 32.81 10.96
CA GLY A 500 -38.82 31.70 11.29
C GLY A 500 -39.01 31.09 12.69
N TRP A 501 -39.76 31.75 13.57
CA TRP A 501 -40.06 31.26 14.92
C TRP A 501 -40.85 29.94 14.93
N LYS A 502 -41.68 29.68 13.91
CA LYS A 502 -42.47 28.43 13.81
C LYS A 502 -41.56 27.20 13.70
N TRP A 503 -40.50 27.30 12.90
CA TRP A 503 -39.54 26.21 12.69
C TRP A 503 -38.62 26.02 13.89
N LYS A 504 -38.21 27.12 14.55
CA LYS A 504 -37.48 27.06 15.83
C LYS A 504 -38.28 26.31 16.91
N GLN A 505 -39.60 26.55 16.98
CA GLN A 505 -40.48 25.83 17.92
C GLN A 505 -40.56 24.33 17.62
N GLU A 506 -40.60 23.94 16.34
CA GLU A 506 -40.57 22.53 15.96
C GLU A 506 -39.24 21.87 16.33
N LEU A 507 -38.10 22.51 16.02
CA LEU A 507 -36.75 22.00 16.34
C LEU A 507 -36.52 21.83 17.85
N LEU A 508 -37.08 22.70 18.69
CA LEU A 508 -36.95 22.58 20.15
C LEU A 508 -37.49 21.24 20.69
N ARG A 509 -38.46 20.61 20.01
CA ARG A 509 -38.99 19.29 20.39
C ARG A 509 -37.93 18.19 20.27
N TRP A 510 -36.96 18.37 19.38
CA TRP A 510 -35.93 17.39 19.03
C TRP A 510 -34.57 17.69 19.68
N ARG A 511 -34.48 18.76 20.49
CA ARG A 511 -33.22 19.21 21.11
C ARG A 511 -32.54 18.15 21.99
N LEU A 512 -33.33 17.31 22.66
CA LEU A 512 -32.87 16.26 23.57
C LEU A 512 -32.91 14.86 22.94
N ASP A 513 -33.18 14.76 21.65
CA ASP A 513 -33.15 13.51 20.91
C ASP A 513 -31.75 12.88 20.96
N THR A 514 -31.67 11.56 21.14
CA THR A 514 -30.40 10.84 21.27
C THR A 514 -29.61 10.77 19.98
N ASP A 515 -30.29 10.88 18.83
CA ASP A 515 -29.72 10.56 17.52
C ASP A 515 -29.42 11.83 16.71
N ILE A 516 -30.35 12.79 16.74
CA ILE A 516 -30.24 14.07 16.01
C ILE A 516 -30.10 15.29 16.92
N GLY A 517 -30.23 15.14 18.24
CA GLY A 517 -30.24 16.28 19.17
C GLY A 517 -28.96 17.10 19.17
N GLY A 518 -27.81 16.47 18.88
CA GLY A 518 -26.54 17.19 18.67
C GLY A 518 -26.58 18.13 17.46
N ASP A 519 -27.15 17.69 16.35
CA ASP A 519 -27.30 18.48 15.12
C ASP A 519 -28.36 19.58 15.30
N VAL A 520 -29.46 19.29 16.00
CA VAL A 520 -30.48 20.29 16.38
C VAL A 520 -29.86 21.39 17.25
N ARG A 521 -29.09 21.03 18.29
CA ARG A 521 -28.39 22.00 19.15
C ARG A 521 -27.41 22.88 18.37
N LYS A 522 -26.80 22.34 17.32
CA LYS A 522 -25.94 23.11 16.42
C LYS A 522 -26.76 24.13 15.61
N ILE A 523 -27.88 23.71 15.01
CA ILE A 523 -28.79 24.61 14.27
C ILE A 523 -29.34 25.72 15.19
N LEU A 524 -29.57 25.40 16.48
CA LEU A 524 -30.01 26.34 17.50
C LEU A 524 -28.86 27.19 18.14
N GLY A 525 -27.58 26.85 17.92
CA GLY A 525 -26.41 27.65 18.32
C GLY A 525 -25.69 27.29 19.65
N GLU A 526 -25.65 26.03 20.11
CA GLU A 526 -25.02 25.58 21.39
C GLU A 526 -23.54 25.05 21.24
N LYS A 527 -22.69 25.03 22.30
CA LYS A 527 -21.21 24.65 22.29
C LYS A 527 -20.90 23.22 22.84
N ARG A 528 -19.74 22.58 22.48
CA ARG A 528 -19.26 21.19 22.85
C ARG A 528 -18.19 21.15 24.00
N GLU A 529 -18.01 20.01 24.73
CA GLU A 529 -16.98 19.73 25.79
C GLU A 529 -16.11 18.43 25.50
N GLU A 530 -14.85 18.29 26.02
CA GLU A 530 -13.82 17.20 25.77
C GLU A 530 -13.10 16.63 27.06
N ASP A 531 -12.52 15.39 27.06
CA ASP A 531 -11.98 14.55 28.21
C ASP A 531 -10.42 14.20 28.17
N GLY A 532 -9.68 13.95 29.29
CA GLY A 532 -8.23 13.54 29.32
C GLY A 532 -7.65 12.87 30.61
N LYS A 533 -6.58 12.00 30.54
CA LYS A 533 -6.00 11.23 31.72
C LYS A 533 -4.59 10.49 31.65
N GLY A 534 -3.60 10.80 30.79
CA GLY A 534 -2.45 9.88 30.50
C GLY A 534 -0.99 10.13 31.01
N GLU A 535 -0.63 11.18 31.76
CA GLU A 535 0.78 11.67 31.82
C GLU A 535 1.70 11.28 33.03
N ASP A 536 1.25 10.53 34.04
CA ASP A 536 1.94 10.52 35.36
C ASP A 536 3.11 9.50 35.60
N VAL A 537 3.36 8.51 34.74
CA VAL A 537 4.26 7.36 35.07
C VAL A 537 5.74 7.56 34.72
N ILE A 538 6.06 8.43 33.74
CA ILE A 538 7.42 8.56 33.17
C ILE A 538 8.37 9.36 34.09
N ARG A 539 7.83 10.25 34.92
CA ARG A 539 8.64 11.12 35.79
C ARG A 539 9.39 10.36 36.89
N THR A 540 8.96 9.14 37.24
CA THR A 540 9.53 8.37 38.36
C THR A 540 10.81 7.61 38.01
N LEU A 541 11.01 7.21 36.74
CA LEU A 541 12.12 6.35 36.30
C LEU A 541 13.43 7.13 36.07
N ILE A 542 13.33 8.37 35.57
CA ILE A 542 14.46 9.26 35.33
C ILE A 542 15.16 9.66 36.64
N ALA A 543 14.41 9.73 37.75
CA ALA A 543 14.95 10.14 39.05
C ALA A 543 15.94 9.12 39.67
N SER A 544 15.92 7.86 39.23
CA SER A 544 16.76 6.79 39.81
C SER A 544 18.14 6.63 39.15
N LEU A 545 18.30 7.11 37.91
CA LEU A 545 19.56 7.04 37.16
C LEU A 545 20.48 8.26 37.42
N SER A 546 19.96 9.30 38.05
CA SER A 546 20.67 10.55 38.35
C SER A 546 21.48 10.48 39.65
N LEU A 547 22.28 9.43 39.85
CA LEU A 547 23.32 9.45 40.89
C LEU A 547 24.57 10.13 40.34
N HIS A 548 24.64 11.44 40.63
CA HIS A 548 25.76 12.39 40.54
C HIS A 548 25.94 13.16 39.23
N SER A 549 24.90 13.87 38.78
CA SER A 549 25.08 15.11 38.00
C SER A 549 24.56 16.30 38.81
N GLN A 550 25.40 16.83 39.71
CA GLN A 550 25.14 18.11 40.38
C GLN A 550 25.49 19.33 39.49
N ASP A 551 25.73 19.16 38.19
CA ASP A 551 26.24 20.21 37.30
C ASP A 551 25.53 20.28 35.94
N ILE A 552 24.19 20.29 35.89
CA ILE A 552 23.50 20.75 34.67
C ILE A 552 22.26 21.60 35.02
N ASP A 553 22.48 22.89 35.23
CA ASP A 553 21.44 23.92 35.07
C ASP A 553 21.10 24.01 33.56
N CYS A 554 19.89 23.61 33.18
CA CYS A 554 19.38 23.81 31.82
C CYS A 554 18.42 25.01 31.80
N TYR A 555 18.83 26.08 31.12
CA TYR A 555 17.92 27.02 30.45
C TYR A 555 17.46 26.46 29.11
#